data_AF-A0A9D5YFU6-F1
#
_entry.id   AF-A0A9D5YFU6-F1
#
_cell.length_a   1.000
_cell.length_b   1.000
_cell.length_c   1.000
_cell.angle_alpha   90.00
_cell.angle_beta   90.00
_cell.angle_gamma   90.00
#
_symmetry.space_group_name_H-M   'P 1'
#
loop_
_entity.id
_entity.type
_entity.pdbx_description
1 polymer ?
#
loop_
_entity_poly.entity_id
_entity_poly.type
_entity_poly.pdbx_seq_one_letter_code
_entity_poly.pdbx_strand_id
1 'polypeptide(L)'
;MNILVIDGQGGQLGCSLIKAINERIDGADITAVGTNVNATAAMMKAGAKKGATGENPVVVASKKADVIIGPIGIVISDSMLGEITPKMAAAVGSSDAVRILIPVNKCENIVAGVPAVSVSVLIEDAVRRLSELK
;
A
#
# COMPACT_ATOMS: atom_id res chain seq x y z
N MET A 1 15.44 4.42 2.96
CA MET A 1 14.01 4.47 3.32
C MET A 1 13.39 3.10 3.05
N ASN A 2 12.82 2.48 4.08
CA ASN A 2 12.08 1.22 4.01
C ASN A 2 10.64 1.51 3.61
N ILE A 3 10.26 1.10 2.39
CA ILE A 3 8.92 1.31 1.84
C ILE A 3 8.12 0.01 2.00
N LEU A 4 6.99 0.11 2.70
CA LEU A 4 6.02 -0.97 2.82
C LEU A 4 4.86 -0.70 1.86
N VAL A 5 4.66 -1.59 0.89
CA VAL A 5 3.47 -1.58 0.03
C VAL A 5 2.50 -2.65 0.52
N ILE A 6 1.29 -2.23 0.90
CA ILE A 6 0.21 -3.13 1.32
C ILE A 6 -0.89 -3.10 0.27
N ASP A 7 -1.35 -4.26 -0.16
CA ASP A 7 -2.51 -4.37 -1.05
C ASP A 7 -3.33 -5.63 -0.77
N GLY A 8 -4.59 -5.59 -1.17
CA GLY A 8 -5.51 -6.74 -1.17
C GLY A 8 -6.16 -6.94 -2.53
N GLN A 9 -7.29 -7.65 -2.59
CA GLN A 9 -8.14 -7.74 -3.79
C GLN A 9 -7.35 -7.98 -5.11
N GLY A 10 -6.50 -9.00 -5.12
CA GLY A 10 -5.70 -9.39 -6.29
C GLY A 10 -4.42 -8.57 -6.54
N GLY A 11 -4.12 -7.52 -5.75
CA GLY A 11 -2.82 -6.85 -5.73
C GLY A 11 -2.51 -5.93 -6.91
N GLN A 12 -3.53 -5.55 -7.70
CA GLN A 12 -3.31 -4.79 -8.95
C GLN A 12 -2.79 -3.38 -8.69
N LEU A 13 -3.27 -2.73 -7.62
CA LEU A 13 -2.84 -1.37 -7.29
C LEU A 13 -1.40 -1.37 -6.76
N GLY A 14 -1.10 -2.27 -5.83
CA GLY A 14 0.24 -2.49 -5.30
C GLY A 14 1.24 -2.85 -6.38
N CYS A 15 0.85 -3.71 -7.33
CA CYS A 15 1.67 -4.02 -8.52
C CYS A 15 2.04 -2.75 -9.31
N SER A 16 1.06 -1.92 -9.64
CA SER A 16 1.30 -0.68 -10.39
C SER A 16 2.12 0.35 -9.59
N LEU A 17 1.87 0.47 -8.28
CA LEU A 17 2.67 1.31 -7.38
C LEU A 17 4.13 0.87 -7.38
N ILE A 18 4.41 -0.42 -7.20
CA ILE A 18 5.78 -0.94 -7.14
C ILE A 18 6.54 -0.70 -8.44
N LYS A 19 5.89 -0.91 -9.60
CA LYS A 19 6.50 -0.59 -10.90
C LYS A 19 6.86 0.90 -10.99
N ALA A 20 5.91 1.78 -10.68
CA ALA A 20 6.11 3.22 -10.76
C ALA A 20 7.18 3.73 -9.77
N ILE A 21 7.28 3.13 -8.57
CA ILE A 21 8.33 3.43 -7.59
C ILE A 21 9.70 3.00 -8.14
N ASN A 22 9.82 1.76 -8.61
CA ASN A 22 11.08 1.23 -9.14
C ASN A 22 11.58 2.01 -10.38
N GLU A 23 10.67 2.57 -11.19
CA GLU A 23 11.01 3.40 -12.34
C GLU A 23 11.54 4.80 -11.98
N ARG A 24 11.19 5.33 -10.80
CA ARG A 24 11.45 6.74 -10.42
C ARG A 24 12.39 6.90 -9.23
N ILE A 25 12.56 5.86 -8.43
CA ILE A 25 13.35 5.88 -7.20
C ILE A 25 14.39 4.75 -7.26
N ASP A 26 15.59 5.14 -7.66
CA ASP A 26 16.73 4.22 -7.73
C ASP A 26 17.03 3.62 -6.36
N GLY A 27 17.13 2.29 -6.33
CA GLY A 27 17.53 1.57 -5.12
C GLY A 27 16.47 1.48 -4.03
N ALA A 28 15.19 1.77 -4.31
CA ALA A 28 14.09 1.60 -3.35
C ALA A 28 14.12 0.23 -2.64
N ASP A 29 14.04 0.23 -1.31
CA ASP A 29 13.89 -1.00 -0.49
C ASP A 29 12.42 -1.24 -0.22
N ILE A 30 11.78 -2.00 -1.12
CA ILE A 30 10.35 -2.27 -1.10
C ILE A 30 10.07 -3.64 -0.46
N THR A 31 9.25 -3.63 0.59
CA THR A 31 8.59 -4.81 1.14
C THR A 31 7.13 -4.82 0.72
N ALA A 32 6.70 -5.87 0.03
CA ALA A 32 5.31 -6.08 -0.35
C ALA A 32 4.61 -6.99 0.67
N VAL A 33 3.49 -6.53 1.23
CA VAL A 33 2.65 -7.36 2.10
C VAL A 33 1.25 -7.43 1.54
N GLY A 34 0.89 -8.59 0.99
CA GLY A 34 -0.49 -8.84 0.57
C GLY A 34 -1.35 -9.31 1.76
N THR A 35 -2.61 -8.88 1.79
CA THR A 35 -3.61 -9.48 2.68
C THR A 35 -3.98 -10.91 2.25
N ASN A 36 -3.73 -11.25 0.99
CA ASN A 36 -3.85 -12.60 0.43
C ASN A 36 -2.65 -12.95 -0.48
N VAL A 37 -2.49 -14.23 -0.79
CA VAL A 37 -1.31 -14.74 -1.54
C VAL A 37 -1.23 -14.21 -2.96
N ASN A 38 -2.37 -13.96 -3.62
CA ASN A 38 -2.41 -13.44 -4.98
C ASN A 38 -1.91 -12.00 -5.02
N ALA A 39 -2.31 -11.19 -4.04
CA ALA A 39 -1.84 -9.81 -3.93
C ALA A 39 -0.33 -9.75 -3.71
N THR A 40 0.19 -10.57 -2.80
CA THR A 40 1.65 -10.70 -2.58
C THR A 40 2.36 -11.13 -3.85
N ALA A 41 1.86 -12.15 -4.55
CA ALA A 41 2.49 -12.65 -5.77
C ALA A 41 2.51 -11.60 -6.90
N ALA A 42 1.43 -10.82 -7.06
CA ALA A 42 1.36 -9.75 -8.05
C ALA A 42 2.41 -8.67 -7.77
N MET A 43 2.53 -8.25 -6.51
CA MET A 43 3.50 -7.25 -6.07
C MET A 43 4.95 -7.73 -6.17
N MET A 44 5.22 -9.00 -5.84
CA MET A 44 6.56 -9.59 -6.01
C MET A 44 6.97 -9.65 -7.48
N LYS A 45 6.06 -10.03 -8.38
CA LYS A 45 6.31 -10.01 -9.84
C LYS A 45 6.54 -8.60 -10.38
N ALA A 46 6.07 -7.57 -9.68
CA ALA A 46 6.31 -6.17 -10.01
C ALA A 46 7.71 -5.65 -9.61
N GLY A 47 8.49 -6.44 -8.87
CA GLY A 47 9.86 -6.11 -8.49
C GLY A 47 10.07 -5.73 -7.02
N ALA A 48 9.14 -6.08 -6.12
CA ALA A 48 9.42 -6.01 -4.68
C ALA A 48 10.50 -7.04 -4.30
N LYS A 49 11.46 -6.64 -3.46
CA LYS A 49 12.58 -7.50 -3.04
C LYS A 49 12.22 -8.44 -1.89
N LYS A 50 11.25 -8.04 -1.07
CA LYS A 50 10.76 -8.79 0.10
C LYS A 50 9.25 -8.92 -0.01
N GLY A 51 8.72 -10.10 0.33
CA GLY A 51 7.30 -10.41 0.22
C GLY A 51 6.80 -11.25 1.39
N ALA A 52 5.65 -10.92 1.94
CA ALA A 52 4.96 -11.72 2.96
C ALA A 52 3.44 -11.58 2.83
N THR A 53 2.68 -12.51 3.44
CA THR A 53 1.21 -12.53 3.31
C THR A 53 0.54 -12.66 4.68
N GLY A 54 -0.53 -11.90 4.89
CA GLY A 54 -1.45 -12.05 6.02
C GLY A 54 -1.27 -11.03 7.14
N GLU A 55 -2.01 -11.23 8.24
CA GLU A 55 -2.15 -10.24 9.32
C GLU A 55 -0.82 -9.92 10.01
N ASN A 56 -0.09 -10.94 10.46
CA ASN A 56 1.11 -10.70 11.23
C ASN A 56 2.21 -9.99 10.41
N PRO A 57 2.43 -10.32 9.12
CA PRO A 57 3.28 -9.52 8.26
C PRO A 57 2.90 -8.03 8.18
N VAL A 58 1.60 -7.69 8.07
CA VAL A 58 1.16 -6.28 8.11
C VAL A 58 1.58 -5.63 9.43
N VAL A 59 1.31 -6.31 10.55
CA VAL A 59 1.61 -5.80 11.89
C VAL A 59 3.11 -5.60 12.11
N VAL A 60 3.94 -6.56 11.69
CA VAL A 60 5.39 -6.52 11.89
C VAL A 60 6.05 -5.54 10.93
N ALA A 61 5.66 -5.52 9.66
CA ALA A 61 6.25 -4.62 8.67
C ALA A 61 5.86 -3.16 8.95
N SER A 62 4.63 -2.89 9.40
CA SER A 62 4.19 -1.51 9.71
C SER A 62 5.02 -0.86 10.81
N LYS A 63 5.60 -1.64 11.73
CA LYS A 63 6.49 -1.14 12.80
C LYS A 63 7.91 -0.78 12.33
N LYS A 64 8.30 -1.26 11.15
CA LYS A 64 9.67 -1.13 10.60
C LYS A 64 9.74 -0.24 9.36
N ALA A 65 8.59 0.13 8.83
CA ALA A 65 8.48 0.96 7.64
C ALA A 65 8.76 2.41 7.99
N ASP A 66 9.45 3.11 7.08
CA ASP A 66 9.53 4.57 7.11
C ASP A 66 8.30 5.17 6.39
N VAL A 67 7.83 4.46 5.35
CA VAL A 67 6.64 4.83 4.58
C VAL A 67 5.76 3.61 4.32
N ILE A 68 4.45 3.77 4.48
CA ILE A 68 3.43 2.78 4.11
C ILE A 68 2.60 3.33 2.95
N ILE A 69 2.45 2.55 1.88
CA ILE A 69 1.74 2.93 0.66
C ILE A 69 0.73 1.85 0.29
N GLY A 70 -0.49 2.24 -0.09
CA GLY A 70 -1.51 1.29 -0.53
C GLY A 70 -2.90 1.93 -0.66
N PRO A 71 -3.92 1.15 -1.04
CA PRO A 71 -5.30 1.66 -1.07
C PRO A 71 -5.74 2.11 0.33
N ILE A 72 -6.59 3.13 0.40
CA ILE A 72 -7.11 3.67 1.68
C ILE A 72 -7.78 2.60 2.56
N GLY A 73 -8.29 1.52 1.98
CA GLY A 73 -8.86 0.39 2.72
C GLY A 73 -7.91 -0.23 3.75
N ILE A 74 -6.58 -0.13 3.58
CA ILE A 74 -5.62 -0.76 4.52
C ILE A 74 -5.69 -0.19 5.94
N VAL A 75 -6.29 1.00 6.13
CA VAL A 75 -6.53 1.62 7.45
C VAL A 75 -7.98 1.51 7.91
N ILE A 76 -8.84 0.82 7.16
CA ILE A 76 -10.26 0.66 7.46
C ILE A 76 -10.50 -0.80 7.83
N SER A 77 -10.91 -1.01 9.08
CA SER A 77 -11.22 -2.33 9.61
C SER A 77 -12.34 -2.98 8.79
N ASP A 78 -12.21 -4.28 8.55
CA ASP A 78 -13.15 -5.13 7.81
C ASP A 78 -13.36 -4.74 6.35
N SER A 79 -12.52 -3.83 5.82
CA SER A 79 -12.54 -3.46 4.41
C SER A 79 -12.07 -4.61 3.51
N MET A 80 -12.25 -4.44 2.19
CA MET A 80 -11.85 -5.44 1.20
C MET A 80 -12.49 -6.82 1.48
N LEU A 81 -13.79 -6.84 1.76
CA LEU A 81 -14.54 -8.06 2.10
C LEU A 81 -13.98 -8.80 3.34
N GLY A 82 -13.44 -8.06 4.31
CA GLY A 82 -12.87 -8.62 5.53
C GLY A 82 -11.40 -9.06 5.41
N GLU A 83 -10.72 -8.77 4.29
CA GLU A 83 -9.28 -9.03 4.17
C GLU A 83 -8.45 -8.19 5.16
N ILE A 84 -8.90 -6.97 5.45
CA ILE A 84 -8.25 -6.09 6.45
C ILE A 84 -8.89 -6.34 7.81
N THR A 85 -8.14 -6.95 8.72
CA THR A 85 -8.61 -7.13 10.10
C THR A 85 -8.47 -5.82 10.90
N PRO A 86 -9.22 -5.66 12.01
CA PRO A 86 -9.03 -4.52 12.91
C PRO A 86 -7.59 -4.36 13.40
N LYS A 87 -6.88 -5.48 13.60
CA LYS A 87 -5.49 -5.48 14.04
C LYS A 87 -4.53 -5.01 12.94
N MET A 88 -4.79 -5.35 11.67
CA MET A 88 -4.05 -4.78 10.54
C MET A 88 -4.26 -3.27 10.46
N ALA A 89 -5.52 -2.83 10.45
CA ALA A 89 -5.86 -1.41 10.32
C ALA A 89 -5.25 -0.58 11.46
N ALA A 90 -5.33 -1.06 12.70
CA ALA A 90 -4.69 -0.43 13.85
C ALA A 90 -3.16 -0.38 13.71
N ALA A 91 -2.51 -1.45 13.25
CA ALA A 91 -1.05 -1.45 13.07
C ALA A 91 -0.58 -0.46 12.00
N VAL A 92 -1.32 -0.31 10.90
CA VAL A 92 -1.01 0.71 9.89
C VAL A 92 -1.30 2.11 10.42
N GLY A 93 -2.48 2.33 11.03
CA GLY A 93 -2.93 3.63 11.50
C GLY A 93 -2.15 4.19 12.71
N SER A 94 -1.57 3.31 13.54
CA SER A 94 -0.75 3.70 14.70
C SER A 94 0.76 3.68 14.44
N SER A 95 1.20 3.31 13.24
CA SER A 95 2.61 3.34 12.86
C SER A 95 3.16 4.78 12.86
N ASP A 96 4.44 4.93 13.20
CA ASP A 96 5.20 6.19 13.06
C ASP A 96 5.55 6.50 11.60
N ALA A 97 5.33 5.56 10.68
CA ALA A 97 5.58 5.71 9.26
C ALA A 97 4.69 6.81 8.63
N VAL A 98 5.23 7.48 7.61
CA VAL A 98 4.41 8.30 6.72
C VAL A 98 3.48 7.39 5.92
N ARG A 99 2.21 7.76 5.81
CA ARG A 99 1.20 6.99 5.06
C ARG A 99 0.80 7.71 3.78
N ILE A 100 1.02 7.07 2.63
CA ILE A 100 0.54 7.54 1.32
C ILE A 100 -0.61 6.63 0.90
N LEU A 101 -1.84 7.10 1.09
CA LEU A 101 -3.04 6.30 0.89
C LEU A 101 -3.73 6.67 -0.44
N ILE A 102 -4.03 5.66 -1.25
CA ILE A 102 -4.69 5.85 -2.54
C ILE A 102 -6.22 5.76 -2.36
N PRO A 103 -6.97 6.83 -2.64
CA PRO A 103 -8.42 6.85 -2.48
C PRO A 103 -9.11 6.16 -3.67
N VAL A 104 -8.96 4.83 -3.78
CA VAL A 104 -9.70 4.05 -4.76
C VAL A 104 -11.16 3.89 -4.32
N ASN A 105 -12.09 4.48 -5.07
CA ASN A 105 -13.54 4.40 -4.83
C ASN A 105 -14.11 3.00 -5.13
N LYS A 106 -13.68 1.96 -4.41
CA LYS A 106 -14.13 0.57 -4.61
C LYS A 106 -14.69 -0.12 -3.36
N CYS A 107 -14.87 0.57 -2.23
CA CYS A 107 -15.34 -0.05 -0.98
C CYS A 107 -16.23 0.90 -0.16
N GLU A 108 -17.29 1.47 -0.77
CA GLU A 108 -18.32 2.31 -0.08
C GLU A 108 -17.81 3.58 0.62
N ASN A 109 -16.51 3.86 0.53
CA ASN A 109 -15.88 5.03 1.14
C ASN A 109 -15.89 6.21 0.17
N ILE A 110 -16.37 7.36 0.63
CA ILE A 110 -16.32 8.63 -0.09
C ILE A 110 -15.34 9.55 0.64
N VAL A 111 -14.25 9.94 -0.03
CA VAL A 111 -13.27 10.89 0.51
C VAL A 111 -13.61 12.29 0.01
N ALA A 112 -14.08 13.16 0.90
CA ALA A 112 -14.41 14.55 0.55
C ALA A 112 -13.15 15.34 0.12
N GLY A 113 -13.30 16.22 -0.86
CA GLY A 113 -12.21 17.07 -1.36
C GLY A 113 -11.23 16.40 -2.32
N VAL A 114 -11.42 15.12 -2.64
CA VAL A 114 -10.62 14.40 -3.63
C VAL A 114 -11.34 14.41 -4.99
N PRO A 115 -10.73 14.94 -6.06
CA PRO A 115 -11.35 14.93 -7.38
C PRO A 115 -11.40 13.50 -7.94
N ALA A 116 -12.44 13.22 -8.74
CA ALA A 116 -12.53 11.96 -9.47
C ALA A 116 -11.51 11.96 -10.63
N VAL A 117 -10.36 11.33 -10.39
CA VAL A 117 -9.28 11.17 -11.38
C VAL A 117 -8.99 9.69 -11.63
N SER A 118 -8.26 9.39 -12.69
CA SER A 118 -7.89 8.01 -13.02
C SER A 118 -6.92 7.43 -11.98
N VAL A 119 -6.93 6.10 -11.84
CA VAL A 119 -6.00 5.40 -10.94
C VAL A 119 -4.54 5.69 -11.29
N SER A 120 -4.21 5.83 -12.57
CA SER A 120 -2.86 6.19 -13.02
C SER A 120 -2.41 7.55 -12.47
N VAL A 121 -3.28 8.57 -12.49
CA VAL A 121 -2.97 9.89 -11.93
C VAL A 121 -2.74 9.82 -10.41
N LEU A 122 -3.53 9.01 -9.70
CA LEU A 122 -3.33 8.81 -8.26
C LEU A 122 -1.99 8.12 -7.95
N ILE A 123 -1.60 7.13 -8.75
CA ILE A 123 -0.30 6.45 -8.62
C ILE A 123 0.83 7.45 -8.87
N GLU A 124 0.72 8.29 -9.89
CA GLU A 124 1.73 9.30 -10.19
C GLU A 124 1.90 10.30 -9.04
N ASP A 125 0.79 10.79 -8.48
CA ASP A 125 0.81 11.67 -7.31
C ASP A 125 1.44 10.98 -6.09
N ALA A 126 1.14 9.71 -5.86
CA ALA A 126 1.72 8.94 -4.76
C ALA A 126 3.24 8.82 -4.87
N VAL A 127 3.76 8.51 -6.06
CA VAL A 127 5.22 8.42 -6.26
C VAL A 127 5.88 9.80 -6.17
N ARG A 128 5.23 10.85 -6.69
CA ARG A 128 5.72 12.23 -6.52
C ARG A 128 5.85 12.60 -5.05
N ARG A 129 4.81 12.35 -4.24
CA ARG A 129 4.84 12.60 -2.79
C ARG A 129 5.92 11.78 -2.10
N LEU A 130 6.08 10.51 -2.49
CA LEU A 130 7.14 9.66 -1.96
C LEU A 130 8.54 10.25 -2.24
N SER A 131 8.78 10.76 -3.44
CA SER A 131 10.07 11.39 -3.78
C SER A 131 10.34 12.72 -3.06
N GLU A 132 9.31 13.35 -2.49
CA GLU A 132 9.43 14.56 -1.67
C GLU A 132 9.78 14.24 -0.20
N LEU A 133 9.64 12.98 0.23
CA LEU A 133 10.06 12.51 1.54
C LEU A 133 11.57 12.23 1.49
N LYS A 134 12.35 13.02 2.25
CA LYS A 134 13.81 12.86 2.36
C LYS A 134 14.19 11.64 3.19
#